data_AF-A0A395T5B3-F1
#
_entry.id   AF-A0A395T5B3-F1
#
_cell.length_a   1.000
_cell.length_b   1.000
_cell.length_c   1.000
_cell.angle_alpha   90.00
_cell.angle_beta   90.00
_cell.angle_gamma   90.00
#
_symmetry.space_group_name_H-M   'P 1'
#
loop_
_entity.id
_entity.type
_entity.pdbx_description
1 polymer ?
#
loop_
_entity_poly.entity_id
_entity_poly.type
_entity_poly.pdbx_seq_one_letter_code
_entity_poly.pdbx_strand_id
1 'polypeptide(L)'
;MSEVKVWHRTCVVCKNVEIVEYLDLGASKGSEHNKTEIKTVVHTDCPDESLKDANANYRCRSCRSAMTLKSQELQLKIMEERGQEKRP
;
A
#
# COMPACT_ATOMS: atom_id res chain seq x y z
N MET A 1 28.98 -1.94 -5.90
CA MET A 1 27.78 -1.81 -6.76
C MET A 1 26.59 -1.71 -5.85
N SER A 2 25.76 -0.67 -6.01
CA SER A 2 24.61 -0.44 -5.14
C SER A 2 23.39 -1.18 -5.69
N GLU A 3 22.88 -2.17 -4.97
CA GLU A 3 21.69 -2.93 -5.37
C GLU A 3 20.43 -2.28 -4.83
N VAL A 4 19.41 -2.11 -5.67
CA VAL A 4 18.07 -1.72 -5.23
C VAL A 4 17.21 -2.97 -5.21
N LYS A 5 16.74 -3.32 -4.01
CA LYS A 5 15.78 -4.40 -3.83
C LYS A 5 14.38 -3.87 -4.04
N VAL A 6 13.66 -4.50 -4.95
CA VAL A 6 12.30 -4.11 -5.32
C VAL A 6 11.39 -5.31 -5.16
N TRP A 7 10.27 -5.13 -4.47
CA TRP A 7 9.22 -6.14 -4.41
C TRP A 7 7.91 -5.61 -4.99
N HIS A 8 7.08 -6.54 -5.45
CA HIS A 8 5.80 -6.22 -6.08
C HIS A 8 4.67 -6.62 -5.13
N ARG A 9 3.68 -5.72 -4.98
CA ARG A 9 2.45 -6.00 -4.25
C ARG A 9 1.25 -5.86 -5.17
N THR A 10 0.36 -6.83 -5.13
CA THR A 10 -0.81 -6.85 -6.02
C THR A 10 -2.06 -6.53 -5.23
N CYS A 11 -2.81 -5.51 -5.65
CA CYS A 11 -4.08 -5.19 -5.02
C CYS A 11 -5.06 -6.35 -5.17
N VAL A 12 -5.56 -6.89 -4.06
CA VAL A 12 -6.50 -8.03 -4.11
C VAL A 12 -7.82 -7.69 -4.80
N VAL A 13 -8.20 -6.40 -4.81
CA VAL A 13 -9.46 -5.89 -5.36
C VAL A 13 -9.35 -5.62 -6.86
N CYS A 14 -8.44 -4.73 -7.29
CA CYS A 14 -8.35 -4.31 -8.70
C CYS A 14 -7.22 -4.99 -9.48
N LYS A 15 -6.44 -5.88 -8.85
CA LYS A 15 -5.27 -6.56 -9.43
C LYS A 15 -4.16 -5.64 -9.94
N ASN A 16 -4.23 -4.35 -9.63
CA ASN A 16 -3.14 -3.41 -9.92
C ASN A 16 -1.89 -3.79 -9.14
N VAL A 17 -0.76 -3.84 -9.84
CA VAL A 17 0.56 -4.13 -9.25
C VAL A 17 1.20 -2.81 -8.88
N GLU A 18 1.68 -2.70 -7.64
CA GLU A 18 2.50 -1.59 -7.18
C GLU A 18 3.92 -2.07 -6.88
N ILE A 19 4.88 -1.23 -7.24
CA ILE A 19 6.30 -1.45 -7.05
C ILE A 19 6.69 -0.79 -5.72
N VAL A 20 7.30 -1.56 -4.82
CA VAL A 20 7.83 -1.06 -3.54
C VAL A 20 9.35 -1.16 -3.59
N GLU A 21 10.00 -0.01 -3.60
CA GLU A 21 11.45 0.10 -3.46
C GLU A 21 11.80 0.09 -1.97
N TYR A 22 12.71 -0.80 -1.57
CA TYR A 22 13.29 -0.78 -0.24
C TYR A 22 14.77 -0.41 -0.35
N LEU A 23 15.12 0.75 0.21
CA LEU A 23 16.50 1.14 0.41
C LEU A 23 17.01 0.41 1.67
N ASP A 24 17.91 -0.55 1.49
CA ASP A 24 18.64 -1.15 2.59
C ASP A 24 19.59 -0.10 3.18
N LEU A 25 19.12 0.62 4.21
CA LEU A 25 19.89 1.65 4.91
C LEU A 25 20.98 1.05 5.82
N GLY A 26 21.17 -0.28 5.82
CA GLY A 26 22.17 -0.96 6.64
C GLY A 26 23.63 -0.70 6.26
N ALA A 27 23.91 -0.12 5.08
CA ALA A 27 25.28 0.01 4.56
C ALA A 27 25.84 1.44 4.51
N SER A 28 25.14 2.46 4.99
CA SER A 28 25.60 3.85 4.82
C SER A 28 25.41 4.71 6.05
N LYS A 29 26.22 4.45 7.09
CA LYS A 29 26.75 5.54 7.91
C LYS A 29 27.76 6.30 7.04
N GLY A 30 27.27 7.37 6.41
CA GLY A 30 28.11 8.32 5.69
C GLY A 30 28.34 7.96 4.23
N SER A 31 27.45 8.39 3.35
CA SER A 31 27.90 8.96 2.08
C SER A 31 26.80 9.82 1.50
N GLU A 32 27.21 11.00 1.07
CA GLU A 32 26.42 11.97 0.36
C GLU A 32 25.70 11.32 -0.82
N HIS A 33 24.46 11.74 -1.05
CA HIS A 33 23.67 11.36 -2.21
C HIS A 33 24.34 11.84 -3.52
N ASN A 34 25.35 11.11 -3.98
CA ASN A 34 25.89 11.28 -5.31
C ASN A 34 24.98 10.54 -6.30
N LYS A 35 24.35 11.35 -7.14
CA LYS A 35 23.66 10.94 -8.35
C LYS A 35 24.60 10.06 -9.17
N THR A 36 24.02 9.03 -9.79
CA THR A 36 24.61 8.22 -10.88
C THR A 36 25.55 7.07 -10.47
N GLU A 37 25.15 6.25 -9.51
CA GLU A 37 25.62 4.86 -9.48
C GLU A 37 24.64 3.99 -10.27
N ILE A 38 25.16 3.17 -11.19
CA ILE A 38 24.38 2.15 -11.91
C ILE A 38 23.82 1.20 -10.85
N LYS A 39 22.52 1.35 -10.57
CA LYS A 39 21.79 0.55 -9.59
C LYS A 39 21.30 -0.72 -10.26
N THR A 40 21.85 -1.87 -9.86
CA THR A 40 21.30 -3.15 -10.28
C THR A 40 19.96 -3.35 -9.56
N VAL A 41 18.88 -3.51 -10.32
CA VAL A 41 17.55 -3.78 -9.76
C VAL A 41 17.42 -5.27 -9.52
N VAL A 42 17.22 -5.66 -8.26
CA VAL A 42 16.98 -7.04 -7.87
C VAL A 42 15.52 -7.17 -7.48
N HIS A 43 14.78 -7.98 -8.24
CA HIS A 43 13.39 -8.31 -7.93
C HIS A 43 13.38 -9.38 -6.84
N THR A 44 12.80 -9.05 -5.69
CA THR A 44 12.76 -9.92 -4.52
C THR A 44 11.32 -10.15 -4.08
N ASP A 45 11.07 -11.31 -3.46
CA ASP A 45 9.84 -11.53 -2.71
C ASP A 45 9.75 -10.61 -1.50
N CYS A 46 8.59 -10.54 -0.84
CA CYS A 46 8.37 -9.75 0.37
C CYS A 46 9.49 -10.03 1.39
N PRO A 47 10.39 -9.07 1.67
CA PRO A 47 11.66 -9.32 2.35
C PRO A 47 11.50 -9.47 3.86
N ASP A 48 10.31 -9.20 4.38
CA ASP A 48 9.98 -9.38 5.79
C ASP A 48 8.81 -10.37 5.92
N GLU A 49 9.02 -11.44 6.67
CA GLU A 49 7.97 -12.42 6.95
C GLU A 49 6.79 -11.79 7.68
N SER A 50 7.01 -10.76 8.52
CA SER A 50 5.95 -10.04 9.22
C SER A 50 5.02 -9.28 8.26
N LEU A 51 5.49 -9.00 7.04
CA LEU A 51 4.72 -8.31 6.01
C LEU A 51 3.98 -9.26 5.06
N LYS A 52 4.16 -10.59 5.19
CA LYS A 52 3.51 -11.58 4.30
C LYS A 52 1.98 -11.45 4.31
N ASP A 53 1.37 -11.38 5.48
CA ASP A 53 -0.09 -11.27 5.61
C ASP A 53 -0.62 -9.91 5.14
N ALA A 54 0.13 -8.85 5.42
CA ALA A 54 -0.19 -7.51 4.94
C ALA A 54 -0.10 -7.41 3.41
N ASN A 55 0.85 -8.13 2.80
CA ASN A 55 1.01 -8.21 1.35
C ASN A 55 -0.10 -9.06 0.71
N ALA A 56 -0.44 -10.20 1.31
CA ALA A 56 -1.51 -11.08 0.84
C ALA A 56 -2.88 -10.38 0.84
N ASN A 57 -3.11 -9.46 1.78
CA ASN A 57 -4.34 -8.67 1.88
C ASN A 57 -4.20 -7.25 1.30
N TYR A 58 -3.16 -7.00 0.50
CA TYR A 58 -2.84 -5.65 0.03
C TYR A 58 -3.99 -5.03 -0.76
N ARG A 59 -4.33 -3.78 -0.43
CA ARG A 59 -5.29 -2.96 -1.17
C ARG A 59 -4.63 -1.66 -1.59
N CYS A 60 -4.66 -1.35 -2.89
CA CYS A 60 -4.16 -0.08 -3.39
C CYS A 60 -4.91 1.10 -2.76
N ARG A 61 -4.27 2.27 -2.76
CA ARG A 61 -4.83 3.49 -2.15
C ARG A 61 -6.24 3.80 -2.69
N SER A 62 -6.43 3.68 -4.00
CA SER A 62 -7.73 3.94 -4.64
C SER A 62 -8.83 3.00 -4.16
N CYS A 63 -8.55 1.70 -4.05
CA CYS A 63 -9.53 0.73 -3.55
C CYS A 63 -9.83 0.91 -2.05
N ARG A 64 -8.84 1.33 -1.25
CA ARG A 64 -9.05 1.71 0.15
C ARG A 64 -9.97 2.92 0.26
N SER A 65 -9.69 3.99 -0.48
CA SER A 65 -10.52 5.21 -0.49
C SER A 65 -11.95 4.94 -0.97
N ALA A 66 -12.14 4.13 -2.02
CA ALA A 66 -13.46 3.76 -2.51
C ALA A 66 -14.29 3.01 -1.45
N MET A 67 -13.65 2.13 -0.65
CA MET A 67 -14.32 1.44 0.45
C MET A 67 -14.73 2.39 1.56
N THR A 68 -13.88 3.36 1.92
CA THR A 68 -14.20 4.39 2.91
C THR A 68 -15.40 5.22 2.45
N LEU A 69 -15.43 5.66 1.20
CA LEU A 69 -16.57 6.42 0.65
C LEU A 69 -17.87 5.62 0.72
N LYS A 70 -17.87 4.36 0.27
CA LYS A 70 -19.04 3.48 0.39
C LYS A 70 -19.50 3.29 1.83
N SER A 71 -18.57 3.20 2.78
CA SER A 71 -18.90 3.11 4.21
C SER A 71 -19.55 4.39 4.72
N GLN A 72 -19.09 5.56 4.27
CA GLN A 72 -19.68 6.85 4.63
C GLN A 72 -21.09 6.99 4.05
N GLU A 73 -21.30 6.64 2.78
CA GLU A 73 -22.62 6.61 2.14
C GLU A 73 -23.60 5.70 2.90
N LEU A 74 -23.14 4.51 3.30
CA LEU A 74 -23.95 3.57 4.09
C LEU A 74 -24.33 4.16 5.46
N GLN A 75 -23.39 4.82 6.14
CA GLN A 75 -23.66 5.46 7.43
C GLN A 75 -24.69 6.59 7.31
N LEU A 76 -24.58 7.42 6.27
CA LEU A 76 -25.55 8.48 6.00
C LEU A 76 -26.95 7.92 5.76
N LYS A 77 -27.06 6.87 4.93
CA LYS A 77 -28.34 6.21 4.65
C LYS A 77 -28.99 5.63 5.92
N ILE A 78 -28.21 4.98 6.78
CA ILE A 78 -28.70 4.47 8.07
C ILE A 78 -29.22 5.61 8.97
N MET A 79 -28.52 6.75 8.98
CA MET A 79 -28.96 7.92 9.75
C MET A 79 -30.25 8.52 9.20
N GLU A 80 -30.40 8.62 7.88
CA GLU A 80 -31.61 9.09 7.21
C GLU A 80 -32.81 8.19 7.51
N GLU A 81 -32.65 6.87 7.37
CA GLU A 81 -33.71 5.89 7.65
C GLU A 81 -34.15 5.94 9.13
N ARG A 82 -33.19 5.99 10.07
CA ARG A 82 -33.49 6.16 11.51
C ARG A 82 -34.11 7.51 11.85
N GLY A 83 -33.84 8.55 11.05
CA GLY A 83 -34.45 9.87 11.19
C GLY A 83 -35.89 9.91 10.68
N GLN A 84 -36.26 9.04 9.72
CA GLN A 84 -37.62 8.90 9.22
C GLN A 84 -38.51 8.07 10.16
N GLU A 85 -37.97 7.08 10.87
CA GLU A 85 -38.69 6.30 11.89
C GLU A 85 -39.19 7.14 13.09
N LYS A 86 -38.73 8.39 13.23
CA LYS A 86 -39.11 9.32 14.32
C LYS A 86 -40.18 10.35 13.94
N ARG A 87 -40.73 10.34 12.71
CA ARG A 87 -41.88 11.19 12.38
C ARG A 87 -43.17 10.41 12.65
N PRO A 88 -44.01 10.83 13.61
CA PRO A 88 -45.31 10.22 13.87
C PRO A 88 -46.28 10.44 12.70
#